data_AF-A0A645I8Q8-F1
#
_entry.id   AF-A0A645I8Q8-F1
#
_cell.length_a   1.000
_cell.length_b   1.000
_cell.length_c   1.000
_cell.angle_alpha   90.00
_cell.angle_beta   90.00
_cell.angle_gamma   90.00
#
_symmetry.space_group_name_H-M   'P 1'
#
loop_
_entity.id
_entity.type
_entity.pdbx_description
1 polymer ?
#
loop_
_entity_poly.entity_id
_entity_poly.type
_entity_poly.pdbx_seq_one_letter_code
_entity_poly.pdbx_strand_id
1 'polypeptide(L)'
;MDLQRYAAVVGDANYVIAINRFLIEDLGWLPKAVAITDALYPEQLDGLAQKIVPLPSGIQPHVFFSTNTNDIRKLIAAYWHEQQGGFGKYANPLSPAFVIGSALDRELAKDIGAAHLSVSFPVANRAVIGRGYTGFSGGLYLIEDMVSTIIIGR
;
A
#
# COMPACT_ATOMS: atom_id res chain seq x y z
N MET A 1 -21.50 -2.74 5.55
CA MET A 1 -20.13 -2.38 5.98
C MET A 1 -19.33 -2.21 4.70
N ASP A 2 -18.85 -1.01 4.41
CA ASP A 2 -18.05 -0.78 3.21
C ASP A 2 -16.64 -1.38 3.43
N LEU A 3 -16.21 -2.24 2.50
CA LEU A 3 -14.90 -2.88 2.53
C LEU A 3 -13.90 -2.16 1.64
N GLN A 4 -14.33 -1.20 0.82
CA GLN A 4 -13.44 -0.42 -0.01
C GLN A 4 -12.53 0.46 0.85
N ARG A 5 -11.24 0.52 0.50
CA ARG A 5 -10.23 1.32 1.20
C ARG A 5 -9.33 2.05 0.24
N TYR A 6 -8.80 3.16 0.72
CA TYR A 6 -7.65 3.79 0.11
C TYR A 6 -6.38 3.10 0.60
N ALA A 7 -5.42 2.90 -0.29
CA ALA A 7 -4.21 2.14 0.05
C ALA A 7 -2.92 2.92 -0.25
N ALA A 8 -1.93 2.71 0.62
CA ALA A 8 -0.52 2.98 0.32
C ALA A 8 0.23 1.64 0.29
N VAL A 9 0.97 1.37 -0.79
CA VAL A 9 1.71 0.11 -0.97
C VAL A 9 3.20 0.42 -1.00
N VAL A 10 4.00 -0.26 -0.18
CA VAL A 10 5.45 -0.05 -0.06
C VAL A 10 6.19 -1.38 -0.14
N GLY A 11 7.23 -1.48 -0.98
CA GLY A 11 8.06 -2.68 -1.06
C GLY A 11 8.95 -2.70 -2.31
N ASP A 12 9.52 -3.86 -2.63
CA ASP A 12 10.22 -4.05 -3.89
C ASP A 12 9.27 -4.03 -5.09
N ALA A 13 9.81 -3.83 -6.28
CA ALA A 13 9.03 -3.72 -7.52
C ALA A 13 8.14 -4.95 -7.78
N ASN A 14 8.59 -6.16 -7.45
CA ASN A 14 7.81 -7.37 -7.73
C ASN A 14 6.57 -7.44 -6.85
N TYR A 15 6.75 -7.23 -5.54
CA TYR A 15 5.65 -7.23 -4.59
C TYR A 15 4.68 -6.08 -4.83
N VAL A 16 5.22 -4.88 -5.03
CA VAL A 16 4.42 -3.67 -5.19
C VAL A 16 3.51 -3.73 -6.42
N ILE A 17 4.05 -4.15 -7.57
CA ILE A 17 3.26 -4.27 -8.81
C ILE A 17 2.15 -5.30 -8.63
N ALA A 18 2.48 -6.47 -8.08
CA ALA A 18 1.52 -7.56 -7.89
C ALA A 18 0.41 -7.18 -6.90
N ILE A 19 0.77 -6.58 -5.75
CA ILE A 19 -0.18 -6.15 -4.73
C ILE A 19 -1.06 -5.04 -5.27
N ASN A 20 -0.49 -4.01 -5.92
CA ASN A 20 -1.28 -2.91 -6.48
C ASN A 20 -2.37 -3.44 -7.43
N ARG A 21 -1.99 -4.37 -8.31
CA ARG A 21 -2.92 -5.03 -9.23
C ARG A 21 -4.01 -5.81 -8.49
N PHE A 22 -3.63 -6.64 -7.51
CA PHE A 22 -4.56 -7.44 -6.71
C PHE A 22 -5.57 -6.56 -5.95
N LEU A 23 -5.12 -5.44 -5.37
CA LEU A 23 -5.99 -4.50 -4.68
C LEU A 23 -7.06 -3.93 -5.60
N ILE A 24 -6.68 -3.58 -6.83
CA ILE A 24 -7.58 -2.95 -7.80
C ILE A 24 -8.53 -3.98 -8.42
N GLU A 25 -7.97 -5.07 -8.97
CA GLU A 25 -8.71 -6.04 -9.78
C GLU A 25 -9.54 -7.00 -8.93
N ASP A 26 -9.03 -7.45 -7.78
CA ASP A 26 -9.69 -8.48 -6.97
C ASP A 26 -10.46 -7.91 -5.77
N LEU A 27 -9.92 -6.86 -5.12
CA LEU A 27 -10.53 -6.26 -3.92
C LEU A 27 -11.30 -4.97 -4.17
N GLY A 28 -11.14 -4.32 -5.32
CA GLY A 28 -11.76 -3.02 -5.63
C GLY A 28 -11.26 -1.87 -4.75
N TRP A 29 -10.12 -2.03 -4.09
CA TRP A 29 -9.47 -1.00 -3.28
C TRP A 29 -8.81 0.04 -4.18
N LEU A 30 -8.50 1.20 -3.60
CA LEU A 30 -8.02 2.38 -4.30
C LEU A 30 -6.61 2.76 -3.84
N PRO A 31 -5.55 2.11 -4.37
CA PRO A 31 -4.18 2.58 -4.16
C PRO A 31 -4.04 4.04 -4.61
N LYS A 32 -3.47 4.87 -3.74
CA LYS A 32 -3.19 6.29 -4.03
C LYS A 32 -1.70 6.59 -4.04
N ALA A 33 -0.95 5.90 -3.20
CA ALA A 33 0.48 6.01 -3.11
C ALA A 33 1.11 4.62 -3.25
N VAL A 34 2.14 4.54 -4.06
CA VAL A 34 2.90 3.32 -4.31
C VAL A 34 4.37 3.68 -4.16
N ALA A 35 5.15 2.92 -3.40
CA ALA A 35 6.57 3.15 -3.21
C ALA A 35 7.38 1.91 -3.51
N ILE A 36 8.39 2.08 -4.37
CA ILE A 36 9.36 1.04 -4.72
C ILE A 36 10.67 1.31 -3.99
N THR A 37 11.11 0.32 -3.22
CA THR A 37 12.30 0.42 -2.34
C THR A 37 13.58 -0.12 -2.93
N ASP A 38 13.55 -0.59 -4.19
CA ASP A 38 14.71 -1.14 -4.87
C ASP A 38 15.76 -0.06 -5.17
N ALA A 39 17.03 -0.45 -5.15
CA ALA A 39 18.10 0.36 -5.74
C ALA A 39 18.01 0.23 -7.27
N LEU A 40 17.57 1.31 -7.92
CA LEU A 40 17.25 1.34 -9.35
C LEU A 40 18.11 2.35 -10.08
N TYR A 41 18.45 2.05 -11.32
CA TYR A 41 19.01 3.02 -12.25
C TYR A 41 17.90 3.95 -12.78
N PRO A 42 18.20 5.22 -13.08
CA PRO A 42 17.20 6.19 -13.56
C PRO A 42 16.38 5.71 -14.76
N GLU A 43 17.00 4.99 -15.69
CA GLU A 43 16.36 4.41 -16.87
C GLU A 43 15.31 3.33 -16.56
N GLN A 44 15.32 2.75 -15.35
CA GLN A 44 14.36 1.73 -14.93
C GLN A 44 13.08 2.32 -14.35
N LEU A 45 13.10 3.59 -13.91
CA LEU A 45 12.01 4.19 -13.13
C LEU A 45 10.71 4.28 -13.93
N ASP A 46 10.78 4.83 -15.15
CA ASP A 46 9.61 5.01 -16.01
C ASP A 46 8.98 3.66 -16.39
N GLY A 47 9.82 2.68 -16.73
CA GLY A 47 9.35 1.33 -17.08
C GLY A 47 8.69 0.60 -15.91
N LEU A 48 9.08 0.90 -14.66
CA LEU A 48 8.44 0.36 -13.46
C LEU A 48 7.15 1.10 -13.13
N ALA A 49 7.14 2.43 -13.22
CA ALA A 49 5.94 3.24 -12.98
C ALA A 49 4.80 2.87 -13.94
N GLN A 50 5.12 2.58 -15.21
CA GLN A 50 4.15 2.14 -16.22
C GLN A 50 3.52 0.76 -15.94
N LYS A 51 4.18 -0.08 -15.13
CA LYS A 51 3.62 -1.39 -14.72
C LYS A 51 2.62 -1.28 -13.59
N ILE A 52 2.54 -0.14 -12.90
CA ILE A 52 1.54 0.12 -11.89
C ILE A 52 0.19 0.31 -12.59
N VAL A 53 -0.71 -0.66 -12.38
CA VAL A 53 -2.05 -0.67 -12.97
C VAL A 53 -2.83 0.56 -12.50
N PRO A 54 -3.42 1.35 -13.42
CA PRO A 54 -4.26 2.48 -13.07
C PRO A 54 -5.58 2.01 -12.44
N LEU A 55 -6.22 2.90 -11.68
CA LEU A 55 -7.58 2.67 -11.21
C LEU A 55 -8.55 2.51 -12.39
N PRO A 56 -9.71 1.85 -12.23
CA PRO A 56 -10.73 1.74 -13.29
C PRO A 56 -11.22 3.10 -13.80
N SER A 57 -11.08 4.17 -13.01
CA SER A 57 -11.34 5.55 -13.41
C SER A 57 -10.28 6.17 -14.33
N GLY A 58 -9.21 5.43 -14.66
CA GLY A 58 -8.04 5.89 -15.41
C GLY A 58 -7.03 6.67 -14.59
N ILE A 59 -7.27 6.88 -13.29
CA ILE A 59 -6.36 7.61 -12.41
C ILE A 59 -5.19 6.70 -11.99
N GLN A 60 -3.97 7.14 -12.25
CA GLN A 60 -2.75 6.46 -11.82
C GLN A 60 -2.46 6.75 -10.33
N PRO A 61 -2.21 5.73 -9.50
CA PRO A 61 -1.50 5.92 -8.23
C PRO A 61 -0.21 6.74 -8.39
N HIS A 62 0.12 7.56 -7.40
CA HIS A 62 1.41 8.26 -7.39
C HIS A 62 2.52 7.28 -7.00
N VAL A 63 3.60 7.23 -7.79
CA VAL A 63 4.71 6.30 -7.59
C VAL A 63 5.94 7.03 -7.03
N PHE A 64 6.43 6.56 -5.90
CA PHE A 64 7.64 7.04 -5.22
C PHE A 64 8.76 6.00 -5.35
N PHE A 65 10.00 6.49 -5.41
CA PHE A 65 11.19 5.64 -5.44
C PHE A 65 12.17 6.11 -4.36
N SER A 66 12.55 5.23 -3.46
CA SER A 66 13.63 5.47 -2.50
C SER A 66 13.99 4.18 -1.77
N THR A 67 15.29 3.94 -1.58
CA THR A 67 15.79 2.82 -0.78
C THR A 67 15.69 3.07 0.73
N ASN A 68 15.28 4.27 1.15
CA ASN A 68 15.21 4.69 2.55
C ASN A 68 13.75 4.82 3.00
N THR A 69 13.32 3.95 3.91
CA THR A 69 11.94 3.92 4.42
C THR A 69 11.54 5.23 5.12
N ASN A 70 12.48 5.96 5.74
CA ASN A 70 12.16 7.25 6.33
C ASN A 70 11.80 8.31 5.27
N ASP A 71 12.43 8.25 4.10
CA ASP A 71 12.13 9.17 3.00
C ASP A 71 10.78 8.80 2.40
N ILE A 72 10.51 7.51 2.18
CA ILE A 72 9.19 7.02 1.74
C ILE A 72 8.09 7.46 2.70
N ARG A 73 8.29 7.29 4.02
CA ARG A 73 7.34 7.73 5.04
C ARG A 73 6.99 9.22 4.87
N LYS A 74 8.01 10.08 4.79
CA LYS A 74 7.82 11.54 4.65
C LYS A 74 7.10 11.90 3.35
N LEU A 75 7.53 11.31 2.23
CA LEU A 75 6.97 11.58 0.90
C LEU A 75 5.50 11.16 0.82
N ILE A 76 5.18 9.93 1.24
CA ILE A 76 3.80 9.44 1.22
C ILE A 76 2.94 10.23 2.18
N ALA A 77 3.38 10.49 3.42
CA ALA A 77 2.57 11.23 4.39
C ALA A 77 2.26 12.65 3.90
N ALA A 78 3.26 13.36 3.36
CA ALA A 78 3.06 14.69 2.79
C ALA A 78 2.06 14.68 1.63
N TYR A 79 2.23 13.77 0.67
CA TYR A 79 1.30 13.59 -0.44
C TYR A 79 -0.11 13.24 0.05
N TRP A 80 -0.22 12.35 1.03
CA TRP A 80 -1.51 11.91 1.58
C TRP A 80 -2.26 13.09 2.20
N HIS A 81 -1.61 13.89 3.04
CA HIS A 81 -2.22 15.06 3.67
C HIS A 81 -2.58 16.17 2.67
N GLU A 82 -1.77 16.38 1.63
CA GLU A 82 -2.10 17.31 0.55
C GLU A 82 -3.38 16.89 -0.18
N GLN A 83 -3.49 15.61 -0.54
CA GLN A 83 -4.69 15.05 -1.18
C GLN A 83 -5.90 15.13 -0.24
N GLN A 84 -5.70 15.06 1.08
CA GLN A 84 -6.80 15.25 2.04
C GLN A 84 -7.26 16.70 2.15
N GLY A 85 -6.33 17.66 2.15
CA GLY A 85 -6.63 19.09 2.30
C GLY A 85 -7.48 19.69 1.17
N GLY A 86 -7.50 19.04 -0.01
CA GLY A 86 -8.32 19.46 -1.15
C GLY A 86 -9.83 19.22 -0.97
N PHE A 87 -10.25 18.42 0.01
CA PHE A 87 -11.66 18.21 0.33
C PHE A 87 -11.95 18.92 1.65
N GLY A 88 -12.95 19.82 1.65
CA GLY A 88 -13.21 20.71 2.79
C GLY A 88 -13.32 19.98 4.14
N LYS A 89 -13.17 20.74 5.24
CA LYS A 89 -13.06 20.32 6.67
C LYS A 89 -14.00 19.22 7.19
N TYR A 90 -15.03 18.82 6.43
CA TYR A 90 -16.05 17.85 6.82
C TYR A 90 -16.05 16.55 6.00
N ALA A 91 -15.22 16.46 4.96
CA ALA A 91 -14.94 15.19 4.29
C ALA A 91 -13.69 14.59 4.95
N ASN A 92 -13.68 13.28 5.20
CA ASN A 92 -12.45 12.54 5.49
C ASN A 92 -12.03 11.82 4.21
N PRO A 93 -11.58 12.56 3.17
CA PRO A 93 -11.10 11.94 1.95
C PRO A 93 -9.94 11.00 2.32
N LEU A 94 -9.85 9.86 1.65
CA LEU A 94 -8.84 8.86 1.96
C LEU A 94 -9.03 8.12 3.30
N SER A 95 -10.28 8.01 3.78
CA SER A 95 -10.63 7.13 4.91
C SER A 95 -11.82 6.24 4.55
N PRO A 96 -11.80 4.93 4.89
CA PRO A 96 -10.75 4.22 5.62
C PRO A 96 -9.49 3.97 4.77
N ALA A 97 -8.31 4.08 5.40
CA ALA A 97 -6.99 3.89 4.78
C ALA A 97 -6.29 2.60 5.26
N PHE A 98 -5.40 2.08 4.42
CA PHE A 98 -4.61 0.88 4.72
C PHE A 98 -3.20 0.98 4.13
N VAL A 99 -2.18 0.69 4.93
CA VAL A 99 -0.78 0.59 4.48
C VAL A 99 -0.37 -0.86 4.38
N ILE A 100 0.12 -1.25 3.21
CA ILE A 100 0.67 -2.57 2.93
C ILE A 100 2.16 -2.41 2.66
N GLY A 101 3.00 -2.98 3.52
CA GLY A 101 4.45 -2.83 3.35
C GLY A 101 5.24 -3.70 4.31
N SER A 102 6.35 -3.20 4.82
CA SER A 102 7.18 -3.89 5.80
C SER A 102 6.80 -3.49 7.22
N ALA A 103 7.47 -4.06 8.24
CA ALA A 103 7.35 -3.59 9.62
C ALA A 103 7.79 -2.13 9.80
N LEU A 104 8.67 -1.62 8.95
CA LEU A 104 9.18 -0.25 9.01
C LEU A 104 8.11 0.78 8.60
N ASP A 105 7.11 0.37 7.83
CA ASP A 105 6.03 1.23 7.33
C ASP A 105 4.88 1.39 8.34
N ARG A 106 5.02 0.82 9.53
CA ARG A 106 4.02 0.94 10.61
C ARG A 106 3.87 2.39 11.07
N GLU A 107 4.97 3.14 11.12
CA GLU A 107 4.92 4.55 11.52
C GLU A 107 4.28 5.43 10.44
N LEU A 108 4.47 5.11 9.16
CA LEU A 108 3.72 5.75 8.07
C LEU A 108 2.22 5.54 8.24
N ALA A 109 1.79 4.32 8.56
CA ALA A 109 0.38 4.03 8.80
C ALA A 109 -0.21 4.86 9.95
N LYS A 110 0.55 5.08 11.03
CA LYS A 110 0.14 5.96 12.13
C LYS A 110 0.00 7.41 11.67
N ASP A 111 0.95 7.93 10.91
CA ASP A 111 0.94 9.32 10.44
C ASP A 111 -0.33 9.63 9.63
N ILE A 112 -0.78 8.69 8.79
CA ILE A 112 -1.95 8.86 7.94
C ILE A 112 -3.26 8.27 8.53
N GLY A 113 -3.23 7.78 9.77
CA GLY A 113 -4.40 7.19 10.43
C GLY A 113 -4.92 5.90 9.77
N ALA A 114 -4.04 5.09 9.19
CA ALA A 114 -4.36 3.87 8.47
C ALA A 114 -4.10 2.59 9.29
N ALA A 115 -4.81 1.52 8.94
CA ALA A 115 -4.42 0.18 9.36
C ALA A 115 -3.14 -0.28 8.63
N HIS A 116 -2.44 -1.28 9.16
CA HIS A 116 -1.15 -1.73 8.62
C HIS A 116 -1.03 -3.25 8.56
N LEU A 117 -0.56 -3.77 7.43
CA LEU A 117 -0.15 -5.17 7.30
C LEU A 117 1.27 -5.27 6.72
N SER A 118 2.15 -5.96 7.45
CA SER A 118 3.52 -6.22 7.00
C SER A 118 3.56 -7.37 6.00
N VAL A 119 3.57 -7.14 4.68
CA VAL A 119 3.66 -8.20 3.66
C VAL A 119 5.06 -8.35 3.04
N SER A 120 5.90 -7.33 3.17
CA SER A 120 7.29 -7.32 2.69
C SER A 120 8.28 -7.38 3.85
N PHE A 121 9.53 -7.73 3.55
CA PHE A 121 10.58 -7.81 4.55
C PHE A 121 11.03 -6.41 5.03
N PRO A 122 11.34 -6.21 6.33
CA PRO A 122 11.22 -7.17 7.43
C PRO A 122 9.78 -7.31 7.97
N VAL A 123 9.42 -8.53 8.42
CA VAL A 123 8.14 -8.81 9.10
C VAL A 123 8.40 -8.98 10.60
N ALA A 124 7.91 -8.06 11.42
CA ALA A 124 8.16 -8.07 12.88
C ALA A 124 6.93 -8.42 13.73
N ASN A 125 5.72 -8.40 13.14
CA ASN A 125 4.47 -8.46 13.89
C ASN A 125 3.75 -9.83 13.81
N ARG A 126 4.33 -10.82 13.12
CA ARG A 126 3.79 -12.18 13.04
C ARG A 126 4.85 -13.23 12.76
N ALA A 127 4.62 -14.46 13.21
CA ALA A 127 5.44 -15.61 12.84
C ALA A 127 4.98 -16.16 11.47
N VAL A 128 5.92 -16.29 10.53
CA VAL A 128 5.69 -16.87 9.20
C VAL A 128 6.43 -18.19 9.13
N ILE A 129 5.69 -19.31 9.22
CA ILE A 129 6.28 -20.67 9.27
C ILE A 129 6.12 -21.40 7.92
N GLY A 130 4.90 -21.37 7.36
CA GLY A 130 4.59 -22.07 6.10
C GLY A 130 3.52 -21.38 5.27
N ARG A 131 3.30 -20.07 5.48
CA ARG A 131 2.33 -19.26 4.75
C ARG A 131 3.05 -18.27 3.85
N GLY A 132 2.48 -17.98 2.69
CA GLY A 132 2.95 -16.96 1.75
C GLY A 132 1.78 -16.37 0.97
N TYR A 133 2.01 -15.28 0.25
CA TYR A 133 0.97 -14.57 -0.51
C TYR A 133 1.00 -14.84 -2.02
N THR A 134 1.62 -15.94 -2.43
CA THR A 134 1.73 -16.33 -3.84
C THR A 134 0.68 -17.38 -4.22
N GLY A 135 0.22 -17.31 -5.47
CA GLY A 135 -0.80 -18.22 -6.01
C GLY A 135 -2.20 -18.02 -5.39
N PHE A 136 -3.13 -18.90 -5.74
CA PHE A 136 -4.53 -18.79 -5.30
C PHE A 136 -4.68 -18.83 -3.77
N SER A 137 -4.07 -19.83 -3.12
CA SER A 137 -4.09 -19.93 -1.65
C SER A 137 -3.42 -18.74 -0.99
N GLY A 138 -2.34 -18.21 -1.57
CA GLY A 138 -1.68 -17.02 -1.05
C GLY A 138 -2.53 -15.76 -1.17
N GLY A 139 -3.28 -15.60 -2.25
CA GLY A 139 -4.29 -14.55 -2.37
C GLY A 139 -5.36 -14.64 -1.29
N LEU A 140 -5.89 -15.85 -1.01
CA LEU A 140 -6.84 -16.06 0.08
C LEU A 140 -6.25 -15.69 1.45
N TYR A 141 -5.00 -16.07 1.73
CA TYR A 141 -4.33 -15.68 2.96
C TYR A 141 -4.11 -14.18 3.07
N LEU A 142 -3.78 -13.50 1.96
CA LEU A 142 -3.63 -12.05 1.95
C LEU A 142 -4.96 -11.36 2.28
N ILE A 143 -6.06 -11.79 1.67
CA ILE A 143 -7.41 -11.26 1.96
C ILE A 143 -7.76 -11.50 3.44
N GLU A 144 -7.56 -12.72 3.92
CA GLU A 144 -7.83 -13.09 5.32
C GLU A 144 -7.06 -12.20 6.29
N ASP A 145 -5.75 -12.03 6.07
CA ASP A 145 -4.90 -11.21 6.94
C ASP A 145 -5.32 -9.73 6.89
N MET A 146 -5.61 -9.20 5.70
CA MET A 146 -6.04 -7.80 5.53
C MET A 146 -7.38 -7.52 6.21
N VAL A 147 -8.38 -8.38 5.97
CA VAL A 147 -9.72 -8.25 6.58
C VAL A 147 -9.66 -8.50 8.08
N SER A 148 -8.86 -9.45 8.56
CA SER A 148 -8.65 -9.67 10.00
C SER A 148 -8.05 -8.44 10.68
N THR A 149 -7.05 -7.81 10.05
CA THR A 149 -6.45 -6.55 10.54
C THR A 149 -7.51 -5.45 10.70
N ILE A 150 -8.43 -5.35 9.74
CA ILE A 150 -9.53 -4.38 9.76
C ILE A 150 -10.51 -4.66 10.90
N ILE A 151 -10.85 -5.93 11.13
CA ILE A 151 -11.82 -6.31 12.16
C ILE A 151 -11.24 -6.09 13.56
N ILE A 152 -9.97 -6.46 13.78
CA ILE A 152 -9.27 -6.31 15.06
C ILE A 152 -9.01 -4.84 15.40
N GLY A 153 -8.79 -3.98 14.41
CA GLY A 153 -8.53 -2.55 14.59
C GLY A 153 -9.77 -1.71 14.95
N ARG A 154 -10.92 -2.34 15.21
CA ARG A 154 -12.16 -1.69 15.72
C ARG A 154 -12.29 -1.95 17.21
#